data_AF-A0A4Q5M4C9-F1
#
_entry.id   AF-A0A4Q5M4C9-F1
#
_cell.length_a   1.000
_cell.length_b   1.000
_cell.length_c   1.000
_cell.angle_alpha   90.00
_cell.angle_beta   90.00
_cell.angle_gamma   90.00
#
_symmetry.space_group_name_H-M   'P 1'
#
loop_
_entity.id
_entity.type
_entity.pdbx_description
1 polymer ?
#
loop_
_entity_poly.entity_id
_entity_poly.type
_entity_poly.pdbx_seq_one_letter_code
_entity_poly.pdbx_strand_id
1 'polypeptide(L)'
;MKILNKLFLLGVFALPIGLAGCSGEIITTPPPAAVVETMPAPPSPSYVWIPGHYVARGGVYTWRNGYYRPAPRYRKVWVPSRYVQTSRGYVYRRGHWRR
;
A
#
# COMPACT_ATOMS: atom_id res chain seq x y z
N MET A 1 14.40 -58.47 -22.74
CA MET A 1 14.24 -57.12 -23.36
C MET A 1 12.78 -56.69 -23.25
N LYS A 2 12.52 -55.40 -22.98
CA LYS A 2 11.21 -54.70 -22.83
C LYS A 2 10.64 -54.77 -21.39
N ILE A 3 11.23 -54.06 -20.41
CA ILE A 3 11.11 -52.62 -20.05
C ILE A 3 9.86 -52.31 -19.20
N LEU A 4 10.11 -52.27 -17.88
CA LEU A 4 9.63 -51.39 -16.81
C LEU A 4 8.68 -50.22 -17.17
N ASN A 5 7.55 -50.11 -16.47
CA ASN A 5 6.70 -48.91 -16.39
C ASN A 5 6.20 -48.76 -14.93
N LYS A 6 6.88 -48.00 -14.06
CA LYS A 6 6.63 -46.58 -13.73
C LYS A 6 5.16 -46.23 -13.49
N LEU A 7 4.66 -46.54 -12.28
CA LEU A 7 3.63 -45.71 -11.63
C LEU A 7 4.15 -45.28 -10.26
N PHE A 8 4.80 -44.13 -10.25
CA PHE A 8 5.16 -43.39 -9.05
C PHE A 8 3.89 -42.72 -8.52
N LEU A 9 3.26 -43.33 -7.51
CA LEU A 9 2.25 -42.67 -6.69
C LEU A 9 2.97 -41.74 -5.70
N LEU A 10 3.06 -40.45 -6.03
CA LEU A 10 3.50 -39.42 -5.08
C LEU A 10 2.36 -38.42 -4.85
N GLY A 11 1.72 -38.61 -3.70
CA GLY A 11 1.36 -37.58 -2.73
C GLY A 11 0.76 -36.27 -3.25
N VAL A 12 -0.55 -36.14 -3.09
CA VAL A 12 -1.26 -34.86 -3.02
C VAL A 12 -0.63 -34.02 -1.90
N PHE A 13 0.22 -33.05 -2.24
CA PHE A 13 0.57 -31.95 -1.34
C PHE A 13 -0.45 -30.83 -1.56
N ALA A 14 -1.60 -30.94 -0.90
CA ALA A 14 -2.49 -29.82 -0.70
C ALA A 14 -1.77 -28.80 0.19
N LEU A 15 -1.18 -27.78 -0.43
CA LEU A 15 -0.66 -26.60 0.28
C LEU A 15 -1.80 -25.56 0.30
N PRO A 16 -2.52 -25.37 1.42
CA PRO A 16 -3.44 -24.25 1.53
C PRO A 16 -2.58 -23.01 1.78
N ILE A 17 -2.10 -22.36 0.72
CA ILE A 17 -1.36 -21.11 0.87
C ILE A 17 -2.37 -19.99 1.07
N GLY A 18 -2.57 -19.66 2.35
CA GLY A 18 -2.82 -18.31 2.83
C GLY A 18 -4.23 -17.77 2.60
N LEU A 19 -5.04 -17.81 3.65
CA LEU A 19 -6.02 -16.74 3.88
C LEU A 19 -5.23 -15.43 3.96
N ALA A 20 -5.12 -14.72 2.83
CA ALA A 20 -4.66 -13.35 2.79
C ALA A 20 -5.72 -12.50 3.52
N GLY A 21 -5.65 -12.49 4.84
CA GLY A 21 -6.42 -11.57 5.66
C GLY A 21 -6.03 -10.16 5.23
N CYS A 22 -6.99 -9.39 4.70
CA CYS A 22 -6.87 -7.95 4.65
C CYS A 22 -6.90 -7.41 6.09
N SER A 23 -5.84 -7.64 6.85
CA SER A 23 -5.67 -7.03 8.16
C SER A 23 -5.21 -5.60 7.91
N GLY A 24 -6.17 -4.70 7.70
CA GLY A 24 -5.90 -3.28 7.85
C GLY A 24 -5.55 -3.05 9.31
N GLU A 25 -4.31 -2.62 9.58
CA GLU A 25 -3.88 -2.28 10.92
C GLU A 25 -4.83 -1.22 11.49
N ILE A 26 -5.59 -1.60 12.51
CA ILE A 26 -6.49 -0.70 13.23
C ILE A 26 -5.63 -0.01 14.28
N ILE A 27 -5.44 1.30 14.11
CA ILE A 27 -4.62 2.10 15.03
C ILE A 27 -5.55 2.84 15.97
N THR A 28 -5.37 2.64 17.28
CA THR A 28 -6.25 3.24 18.29
C THR A 28 -5.89 4.69 18.59
N THR A 29 -4.64 5.09 18.35
CA THR A 29 -4.17 6.47 18.50
C THR A 29 -4.46 7.30 17.24
N PRO A 30 -4.96 8.53 17.38
CA PRO A 30 -5.14 9.40 16.22
C PRO A 30 -3.77 9.73 15.58
N PRO A 31 -3.67 9.79 14.24
CA PRO A 31 -2.49 10.35 13.62
C PRO A 31 -2.36 11.83 14.02
N PRO A 32 -1.14 12.34 14.20
CA PRO A 32 -0.93 13.77 14.37
C PRO A 32 -1.43 14.57 13.16
N ALA A 33 -1.55 15.88 13.32
CA ALA A 33 -1.85 16.77 12.20
C ALA A 33 -0.83 16.56 11.07
N ALA A 34 -1.30 16.55 9.82
CA ALA A 34 -0.41 16.41 8.67
C ALA A 34 0.62 17.55 8.68
N VAL A 35 1.88 17.21 8.40
CA VAL A 35 2.95 18.22 8.27
C VAL A 35 2.67 19.04 7.01
N VAL A 36 2.73 20.36 7.15
CA VAL A 36 2.64 21.26 6.00
C VAL A 36 3.98 21.20 5.27
N GLU A 37 3.95 20.70 4.03
CA GLU A 37 5.14 20.60 3.20
C GLU A 37 5.20 21.73 2.17
N THR A 38 6.36 22.35 2.04
CA THR A 38 6.65 23.22 0.89
C THR A 38 6.86 22.35 -0.34
N MET A 39 6.00 22.51 -1.34
CA MET A 39 6.13 21.81 -2.61
C MET A 39 7.25 22.47 -3.44
N PRO A 40 8.36 21.76 -3.76
CA PRO A 40 9.36 22.30 -4.66
C PRO A 40 8.83 22.38 -6.09
N ALA A 41 9.52 23.05 -7.00
CA ALA A 41 9.13 23.07 -8.41
C ALA A 41 9.13 21.64 -9.00
N PRO A 42 8.12 21.27 -9.82
CA PRO A 42 8.07 19.94 -10.43
C PRO A 42 9.21 19.78 -11.44
N PRO A 43 9.83 18.58 -11.54
CA PRO A 43 10.88 18.33 -12.53
C PRO A 43 10.38 18.42 -13.98
N SER A 44 9.11 18.09 -14.24
CA SER A 44 8.45 18.29 -15.53
C SER A 44 6.91 18.27 -15.38
N PRO A 45 6.14 18.70 -16.40
CA PRO A 45 4.68 18.71 -16.35
C PRO A 45 4.01 17.33 -16.19
N SER A 46 4.73 16.23 -16.41
CA SER A 46 4.19 14.87 -16.25
C SER A 46 4.29 14.34 -14.82
N TYR A 47 4.96 15.07 -13.92
CA TYR A 47 5.10 14.70 -12.51
C TYR A 47 3.98 15.30 -11.68
N VAL A 48 3.45 14.47 -10.79
CA VAL A 48 2.42 14.86 -9.82
C VAL A 48 3.03 14.78 -8.44
N TRP A 49 2.73 15.78 -7.62
CA TRP A 49 3.11 15.80 -6.22
C TRP A 49 2.31 14.74 -5.46
N ILE A 50 3.02 13.81 -4.84
CA ILE A 50 2.48 12.87 -3.86
C ILE A 50 2.79 13.48 -2.50
N PRO A 51 1.79 14.01 -1.75
CA PRO A 51 2.06 14.60 -0.46
C PRO A 51 2.55 13.56 0.53
N GLY A 52 3.33 14.04 1.50
CA GLY A 52 3.77 13.26 2.62
C GLY A 52 2.60 12.72 3.43
N HIS A 53 2.86 11.63 4.14
CA HIS A 53 1.85 10.98 4.96
C HIS A 53 2.51 10.25 6.11
N TYR A 54 1.75 10.09 7.19
CA TYR A 54 2.14 9.19 8.26
C TYR A 54 2.04 7.74 7.81
N VAL A 55 3.06 6.97 8.16
CA VAL A 55 3.08 5.51 8.07
C VAL A 55 3.12 4.99 9.50
N ALA A 56 2.15 4.15 9.87
CA ALA A 56 2.18 3.43 11.13
C ALA A 56 3.10 2.20 10.98
N ARG A 57 4.04 2.04 11.91
CA ARG A 57 4.84 0.81 12.06
C ARG A 57 4.99 0.52 13.54
N GLY A 58 4.53 -0.65 13.98
CA GLY A 58 4.68 -1.08 15.38
C GLY A 58 4.02 -0.12 16.38
N GLY A 59 2.87 0.46 16.03
CA GLY A 59 2.14 1.41 16.88
C GLY A 59 2.69 2.84 16.91
N VAL A 60 3.74 3.16 16.15
CA VAL A 60 4.31 4.51 16.06
C VAL A 60 4.03 5.12 14.68
N TYR A 61 3.69 6.41 14.66
CA TYR A 61 3.55 7.19 13.43
C TYR A 61 4.89 7.78 12.99
N THR A 62 5.34 7.43 11.79
CA THR A 62 6.51 8.05 11.16
C THR A 62 6.06 8.89 9.97
N TRP A 63 6.45 10.16 9.94
CA TRP A 63 6.21 11.01 8.77
C TRP A 63 7.09 10.57 7.62
N ARG A 64 6.49 10.37 6.46
CA ARG A 64 7.20 10.15 5.21
C ARG A 64 6.99 11.37 4.33
N ASN A 65 8.08 12.03 3.96
CA ASN A 65 8.04 13.22 3.12
C ASN A 65 7.37 12.97 1.77
N GLY A 66 6.72 14.01 1.26
CA GLY A 66 6.17 14.07 -0.08
C GLY A 66 7.25 14.02 -1.15
N TYR A 67 6.84 13.62 -2.35
CA TYR A 67 7.75 13.45 -3.48
C TYR A 67 7.01 13.56 -4.80
N TYR A 68 7.74 13.91 -5.85
CA TYR A 68 7.22 13.90 -7.21
C TYR A 68 7.27 12.50 -7.81
N ARG A 69 6.19 12.09 -8.48
CA ARG A 69 6.14 10.84 -9.24
C ARG A 69 5.54 11.07 -10.63
N PRO A 70 6.07 10.44 -11.69
CA PRO A 70 5.44 10.51 -13.00
C PRO A 70 4.04 9.89 -12.93
N ALA A 71 3.06 10.61 -13.50
CA ALA A 71 1.71 10.09 -13.63
C ALA A 71 1.71 8.85 -14.55
N PRO A 72 1.02 7.76 -14.18
CA PRO A 72 1.06 6.53 -14.99
C PRO A 72 0.39 6.70 -16.36
N ARG A 73 -0.53 7.66 -16.50
CA ARG A 73 -1.21 8.03 -17.77
C ARG A 73 -1.58 9.51 -17.74
N TYR A 74 -1.85 10.08 -18.91
CA TYR A 74 -2.35 11.45 -19.06
C TYR A 74 -3.61 11.69 -18.20
N ARG A 75 -3.69 12.88 -17.59
CA ARG A 75 -4.80 13.36 -16.72
C ARG A 75 -5.04 12.57 -15.43
N LYS A 76 -4.14 11.69 -15.01
CA LYS A 76 -4.25 11.03 -13.71
C LYS A 76 -3.93 12.01 -12.58
N VAL A 77 -4.84 12.10 -11.62
CA VAL A 77 -4.63 12.87 -10.38
C VAL A 77 -4.34 11.92 -9.22
N TRP A 78 -3.42 12.31 -8.35
CA TRP A 78 -3.15 11.57 -7.13
C TRP A 78 -4.16 11.93 -6.05
N VAL A 79 -4.82 10.93 -5.49
CA VAL A 79 -5.64 11.07 -4.28
C VAL A 79 -4.75 10.70 -3.10
N PRO A 80 -4.46 11.64 -2.18
CA PRO A 80 -3.62 11.39 -1.01
C PRO A 80 -4.12 10.22 -0.15
N SER A 81 -3.20 9.58 0.56
CA SER A 81 -3.58 8.69 1.65
C SER A 81 -4.21 9.49 2.79
N ARG A 82 -5.06 8.83 3.56
CA ARG A 82 -5.67 9.42 4.74
C ARG A 82 -6.00 8.35 5.76
N TYR A 83 -5.96 8.72 7.03
CA TYR A 83 -6.57 7.93 8.08
C TYR A 83 -8.05 8.28 8.18
N VAL A 84 -8.89 7.27 8.28
CA VAL A 84 -10.34 7.44 8.46
C VAL A 84 -10.71 6.89 9.82
N GLN A 85 -11.38 7.72 10.62
CA GLN A 85 -11.89 7.31 11.92
C GLN A 85 -13.04 6.31 11.76
N THR A 86 -13.04 5.29 12.60
CA THR A 86 -14.05 4.23 12.69
C THR A 86 -14.41 3.99 14.16
N SER A 87 -15.43 3.19 14.44
CA SER A 87 -15.83 2.82 15.81
C SER A 87 -14.74 2.08 16.60
N ARG A 88 -13.76 1.47 15.93
CA ARG A 88 -12.68 0.68 16.54
C ARG A 88 -11.32 1.39 16.56
N GLY A 89 -11.23 2.60 16.02
CA GLY A 89 -9.97 3.34 15.84
C GLY A 89 -9.84 3.93 14.43
N TYR A 90 -8.62 4.14 13.97
CA TYR A 90 -8.31 4.73 12.69
C TYR A 90 -7.85 3.67 11.71
N VAL A 91 -8.38 3.71 10.49
CA VAL A 91 -7.99 2.83 9.39
C VAL A 91 -7.22 3.63 8.35
N TYR A 92 -6.02 3.17 8.02
CA TYR A 92 -5.22 3.75 6.94
C TYR A 92 -5.84 3.45 5.58
N ARG A 93 -6.24 4.49 4.84
CA ARG A 93 -6.62 4.39 3.43
C ARG A 93 -5.47 4.83 2.56
N ARG A 94 -4.95 3.88 1.77
CA ARG A 94 -3.85 4.12 0.85
C ARG A 94 -4.27 5.11 -0.25
N GLY A 95 -3.36 6.05 -0.55
CA GLY A 95 -3.51 6.95 -1.69
C GLY A 95 -3.47 6.18 -3.01
N HIS A 96 -4.14 6.72 -4.03
CA HIS A 96 -4.29 6.05 -5.32
C HIS A 96 -4.49 7.05 -6.45
N TRP A 97 -4.28 6.58 -7.68
CA TRP A 97 -4.50 7.37 -8.88
C TRP A 97 -5.97 7.35 -9.30
N ARG A 98 -6.59 8.52 -9.41
CA ARG A 98 -7.95 8.68 -9.93
C ARG A 98 -7.90 9.19 -11.38
N ARG A 99 -8.93 8.83 -12.17
CA ARG A 99 -9.15 9.40 -13.52
C ARG A 99 -9.64 10.83 -13.42
#